data_AF-A0A914QFW6-F1
#
_entry.id   AF-A0A914QFW6-F1
#
_cell.length_a   1.000
_cell.length_b   1.000
_cell.length_c   1.000
_cell.angle_alpha   90.00
_cell.angle_beta   90.00
_cell.angle_gamma   90.00
#
_symmetry.space_group_name_H-M   'P 1'
#
loop_
_entity.id
_entity.type
_entity.pdbx_description
1 polymer ?
#
loop_
_entity_poly.entity_id
_entity_poly.type
_entity_poly.pdbx_seq_one_letter_code
_entity_poly.pdbx_strand_id
1 'polypeptide(L)'
;MLVAPKDDRHCAFCGEIGDGEPAYTGRLLNVDANEWVHVNCAIWSVEVHESECGGLNNVQAAIKQARSTKCSICNYSGASLKCIKLECEKWYHLFCAINSECVFMKDTVSYKDFQKFLKIY
;
A
#
# COMPACT_ATOMS: atom_id res chain seq x y z
N MET A 1 35.45 -3.98 -10.39
CA MET A 1 34.18 -4.30 -9.71
C MET A 1 33.08 -3.59 -10.46
N LEU A 2 32.09 -4.30 -10.98
CA LEU A 2 30.88 -3.68 -11.51
C LEU A 2 30.03 -3.29 -10.30
N VAL A 3 29.94 -1.99 -10.01
CA VAL A 3 28.98 -1.50 -9.03
C VAL A 3 27.60 -1.71 -9.66
N ALA A 4 26.76 -2.53 -9.03
CA ALA A 4 25.39 -2.68 -9.48
C ALA A 4 24.74 -1.28 -9.55
N PRO A 5 23.99 -0.96 -10.61
CA PRO A 5 23.32 0.33 -10.70
C PRO A 5 22.46 0.57 -9.46
N LYS A 6 22.56 1.77 -8.88
CA LYS A 6 21.76 2.16 -7.73
C LYS A 6 20.29 2.18 -8.15
N ASP A 7 19.45 1.42 -7.47
CA ASP A 7 18.00 1.51 -7.65
C ASP A 7 17.52 2.84 -7.09
N ASP A 8 16.91 3.66 -7.94
CA ASP A 8 16.35 4.97 -7.63
C ASP A 8 14.83 5.00 -7.80
N ARG A 9 14.20 3.83 -7.99
CA ARG A 9 12.74 3.72 -8.07
C ARG A 9 12.16 3.88 -6.67
N HIS A 10 11.16 4.75 -6.55
CA HIS A 10 10.47 5.00 -5.27
C HIS A 10 9.01 4.57 -5.38
N CYS A 11 8.47 4.00 -4.31
CA CYS A 11 7.04 3.71 -4.23
C CYS A 11 6.22 5.00 -4.07
N ALA A 12 5.25 5.26 -4.96
CA ALA A 12 4.40 6.44 -4.91
C ALA A 12 3.48 6.51 -3.68
N PHE A 13 3.33 5.41 -2.93
CA PHE A 13 2.59 5.37 -1.67
C PHE A 13 3.51 5.59 -0.46
N CYS A 14 4.46 4.69 -0.19
CA CYS A 14 5.27 4.77 1.03
C CYS A 14 6.56 5.59 0.90
N GLY A 15 6.99 5.94 -0.32
CA GLY A 15 8.21 6.70 -0.58
C GLY A 15 9.52 5.90 -0.46
N GLU A 16 9.47 4.64 -0.04
CA GLU A 16 10.65 3.77 0.07
C GLU A 16 11.28 3.46 -1.29
N ILE A 17 12.60 3.31 -1.29
CA ILE A 17 13.42 3.06 -2.48
C ILE A 17 13.59 1.55 -2.72
N GLY A 18 13.41 1.14 -3.98
CA GLY A 18 13.63 -0.23 -4.41
C GLY A 18 12.53 -1.19 -3.97
N ASP A 19 12.74 -2.48 -4.23
CA ASP A 19 11.80 -3.53 -3.81
C ASP A 19 11.80 -3.66 -2.28
N GLY A 20 10.62 -3.83 -1.71
CA GLY A 20 10.49 -4.18 -0.30
C GLY A 20 10.48 -5.68 -0.07
N GLU A 21 10.65 -6.05 1.18
CA GLU A 21 10.57 -7.44 1.64
C GLU A 21 9.19 -8.05 1.29
N PRO A 22 9.12 -9.23 0.64
CA PRO A 22 7.88 -9.88 0.20
C PRO A 22 6.79 -10.02 1.28
N ALA A 23 7.18 -10.21 2.54
CA ALA A 23 6.24 -10.31 3.65
C ALA A 23 5.58 -8.98 4.05
N TYR A 24 6.10 -7.84 3.58
CA TYR A 24 5.64 -6.50 3.95
C TYR A 24 5.09 -5.74 2.74
N THR A 25 5.91 -4.96 2.05
CA THR A 25 5.47 -4.17 0.89
C THR A 25 5.64 -4.94 -0.43
N GLY A 26 6.60 -5.86 -0.50
CA GLY A 26 6.92 -6.63 -1.69
C GLY A 26 7.58 -5.82 -2.80
N ARG A 27 7.67 -6.38 -4.02
CA ARG A 27 8.33 -5.77 -5.18
C ARG A 27 7.62 -4.51 -5.70
N LEU A 28 8.38 -3.63 -6.35
CA LEU A 28 7.86 -2.51 -7.12
C LEU A 28 7.26 -3.00 -8.45
N LEU A 29 6.11 -2.46 -8.78
CA LEU A 29 5.40 -2.60 -10.05
C LEU A 29 5.48 -1.26 -10.78
N ASN A 30 5.82 -1.30 -12.07
CA ASN A 30 5.67 -0.12 -12.92
C ASN A 30 4.19 0.04 -13.26
N VAL A 31 3.62 1.19 -12.91
CA VAL A 31 2.18 1.48 -13.10
C VAL A 31 1.92 2.65 -14.04
N ASP A 32 2.96 3.44 -14.36
CA ASP A 32 2.97 4.43 -15.43
C ASP A 32 4.43 4.83 -15.77
N ALA A 33 4.59 5.77 -16.71
CA ALA A 33 5.84 6.46 -17.00
C ALA A 33 6.41 7.08 -15.71
N ASN A 34 7.53 6.52 -15.24
CA ASN A 34 8.23 6.91 -14.01
C ASN A 34 7.42 6.75 -12.70
N GLU A 35 6.29 6.02 -12.71
CA GLU A 35 5.54 5.72 -11.48
C GLU A 35 5.68 4.26 -11.10
N TRP A 36 6.12 4.05 -9.86
CA TRP A 36 6.32 2.74 -9.27
C TRP A 36 5.55 2.63 -7.97
N VAL A 37 4.98 1.47 -7.70
CA VAL A 37 4.30 1.18 -6.44
C VAL A 37 4.64 -0.21 -5.96
N HIS A 38 4.82 -0.37 -4.66
CA HIS A 38 4.92 -1.71 -4.09
C HIS A 38 3.60 -2.46 -4.27
N VAL A 39 3.69 -3.74 -4.62
CA VAL A 39 2.53 -4.59 -4.86
C VAL A 39 1.54 -4.56 -3.70
N ASN A 40 2.01 -4.70 -2.46
CA ASN A 40 1.12 -4.70 -1.30
C ASN A 40 0.62 -3.29 -0.99
N CYS A 41 1.40 -2.23 -1.21
CA CYS A 41 0.90 -0.86 -1.04
C CYS A 41 -0.28 -0.57 -1.98
N ALA A 42 -0.21 -1.03 -3.22
CA ALA A 42 -1.30 -0.91 -4.17
C ALA A 42 -2.50 -1.79 -3.77
N ILE A 43 -2.30 -3.09 -3.53
CA ILE A 43 -3.38 -4.04 -3.19
C ILE A 43 -4.20 -3.59 -1.97
N TRP A 44 -3.55 -2.98 -0.98
CA TRP A 44 -4.22 -2.54 0.25
C TRP A 44 -4.80 -1.13 0.19
N SER A 45 -4.60 -0.41 -0.91
CA SER A 45 -5.16 0.93 -1.09
C SER A 45 -6.68 0.86 -1.25
N VAL A 46 -7.42 1.74 -0.59
CA VAL A 46 -8.90 1.71 -0.54
C VAL A 46 -9.54 1.76 -1.92
N GLU A 47 -8.95 2.50 -2.85
CA GLU A 47 -9.49 2.70 -4.19
C GLU A 47 -9.05 1.62 -5.20
N VAL A 48 -8.11 0.74 -4.84
CA VAL A 48 -7.54 -0.26 -5.75
C VAL A 48 -8.32 -1.57 -5.65
N HIS A 49 -8.60 -2.18 -6.80
CA HIS A 49 -9.20 -3.50 -6.87
C HIS A 49 -8.47 -4.42 -7.84
N GLU A 50 -8.39 -5.69 -7.47
CA GLU A 50 -7.85 -6.75 -8.30
C GLU A 50 -8.93 -7.24 -9.29
N SER A 51 -8.61 -7.36 -10.58
CA SER A 51 -9.48 -7.99 -11.57
C SER A 51 -9.41 -9.52 -11.46
N GLU A 52 -10.34 -10.21 -12.10
CA GLU A 52 -10.37 -11.69 -12.17
C GLU A 52 -9.10 -12.30 -12.79
N CYS A 53 -8.37 -11.54 -13.60
CA CYS A 53 -7.10 -11.94 -14.20
C CYS A 53 -5.86 -11.54 -13.37
N GLY A 54 -6.04 -11.03 -12.15
CA GLY A 54 -4.94 -10.62 -11.25
C GLY A 54 -4.35 -9.24 -11.57
N GLY A 55 -5.03 -8.43 -12.38
CA GLY A 55 -4.60 -7.06 -12.70
C GLY A 55 -5.08 -6.05 -11.64
N LEU A 56 -4.24 -5.07 -11.32
CA LEU A 56 -4.62 -3.98 -10.40
C LEU A 56 -5.26 -2.83 -11.18
N ASN A 57 -6.45 -2.44 -10.75
CA ASN A 57 -7.21 -1.36 -11.36
C ASN A 57 -7.31 -0.17 -10.42
N ASN A 58 -7.55 1.01 -11.00
CA ASN A 58 -7.75 2.26 -10.28
C ASN A 58 -6.53 2.72 -9.43
N VAL A 59 -5.35 2.18 -9.71
CA VAL A 59 -4.09 2.53 -9.03
C VAL A 59 -3.75 4.01 -9.21
N GLN A 60 -3.98 4.57 -10.39
CA GLN A 60 -3.69 5.98 -10.67
C GLN A 60 -4.57 6.94 -9.86
N ALA A 61 -5.85 6.61 -9.65
CA ALA A 61 -6.73 7.39 -8.79
C ALA A 61 -6.25 7.33 -7.33
N ALA A 62 -5.91 6.13 -6.86
CA ALA A 62 -5.38 5.92 -5.51
C ALA A 62 -4.09 6.73 -5.28
N ILE A 63 -3.16 6.74 -6.25
CA ILE A 63 -1.93 7.55 -6.18
C ILE A 63 -2.29 9.04 -6.11
N LYS A 64 -3.19 9.51 -6.99
CA LYS A 64 -3.59 10.92 -7.03
C LYS A 64 -4.17 11.39 -5.69
N GLN A 65 -5.02 10.57 -5.06
CA GLN A 65 -5.54 10.84 -3.72
C GLN A 65 -4.40 10.84 -2.68
N ALA A 66 -3.60 9.77 -2.68
CA ALA A 66 -2.52 9.55 -1.71
C ALA A 66 -1.49 10.69 -1.69
N ARG A 67 -1.19 11.33 -2.84
CA ARG A 67 -0.26 12.48 -2.95
C ARG A 67 -0.63 13.63 -2.00
N SER A 68 -1.92 13.86 -1.74
CA SER A 68 -2.39 14.90 -0.81
C SER A 68 -2.76 14.38 0.58
N THR A 69 -2.76 13.06 0.78
CA THR A 69 -3.22 12.42 2.01
C THR A 69 -2.03 12.11 2.92
N LYS A 70 -2.04 12.70 4.13
CA LYS A 70 -1.01 12.47 5.14
C LYS A 70 -1.30 11.23 5.99
N CYS A 71 -0.26 10.47 6.28
CA CYS A 71 -0.34 9.38 7.24
C CYS A 71 -0.47 9.91 8.67
N SER A 72 -1.39 9.35 9.43
CA SER A 72 -1.66 9.70 10.83
C SER A 72 -0.54 9.28 11.81
N ILE A 73 0.44 8.49 11.35
CA ILE A 73 1.57 7.99 12.14
C ILE A 73 2.84 8.78 11.83
N CYS A 74 3.26 8.82 10.56
CA CYS A 74 4.51 9.46 10.16
C CYS A 74 4.35 10.89 9.63
N ASN A 75 3.11 11.38 9.44
CA ASN A 75 2.76 12.70 8.90
C ASN A 75 3.24 13.00 7.46
N TYR A 76 3.83 12.03 6.76
CA TYR A 76 4.19 12.16 5.34
C TYR A 76 3.00 11.85 4.42
N SER A 77 3.00 12.46 3.23
CA SER A 77 2.03 12.17 2.17
C SER A 77 2.20 10.75 1.60
N GLY A 78 1.20 10.28 0.86
CA GLY A 78 1.20 8.96 0.20
C GLY A 78 0.36 7.90 0.93
N ALA A 79 -0.36 8.30 1.99
CA ALA A 79 -1.24 7.41 2.72
C ALA A 79 -2.48 7.04 1.89
N SER A 80 -2.73 5.75 1.73
CA SER A 80 -3.80 5.21 0.87
C SER A 80 -4.72 4.22 1.57
N LEU A 81 -4.43 3.87 2.84
CA LEU A 81 -5.32 3.08 3.68
C LEU A 81 -6.16 4.03 4.54
N LYS A 82 -7.48 3.83 4.58
CA LYS A 82 -8.40 4.60 5.41
C LYS A 82 -8.89 3.76 6.59
N CYS A 83 -8.96 4.37 7.78
CA CYS A 83 -9.63 3.75 8.91
C CYS A 83 -11.11 3.55 8.60
N ILE A 84 -11.65 2.38 8.96
CA ILE A 84 -13.05 2.04 8.69
C ILE A 84 -13.97 2.23 9.92
N LYS A 85 -13.40 2.63 11.06
CA LYS A 85 -14.18 3.00 12.24
C LYS A 85 -15.09 4.18 11.88
N LEU A 86 -16.35 4.12 12.31
CA LEU A 86 -17.32 5.18 12.11
C LEU A 86 -16.73 6.52 12.60
N GLU A 87 -16.89 7.57 11.80
CA GLU A 87 -16.38 8.93 12.08
C GLU A 87 -14.84 9.06 12.15
N CYS A 88 -14.09 8.02 11.80
CA CYS A 88 -12.64 8.12 11.71
C CYS A 88 -12.19 8.60 10.34
N GLU A 89 -11.49 9.72 10.31
CA GLU A 89 -10.92 10.30 9.08
C GLU A 89 -9.41 10.03 8.94
N LYS A 90 -8.87 9.09 9.73
CA LYS A 90 -7.44 8.78 9.74
C LYS A 90 -7.05 7.95 8.52
N TRP A 91 -5.93 8.36 7.93
CA TRP A 91 -5.28 7.66 6.81
C TRP A 91 -3.89 7.17 7.20
N TYR A 92 -3.44 6.10 6.54
CA TYR A 92 -2.20 5.42 6.87
C TYR A 92 -1.47 4.93 5.62
N HIS A 93 -0.14 4.87 5.69
CA HIS A 93 0.62 3.96 4.84
C HIS A 93 0.41 2.51 5.32
N LEU A 94 0.60 1.57 4.42
CA LEU A 94 0.54 0.13 4.73
C LEU A 94 1.42 -0.23 5.93
N PHE A 95 2.71 0.08 5.89
CA PHE A 95 3.64 -0.33 6.94
C PHE A 95 3.44 0.46 8.24
N CYS A 96 3.05 1.73 8.15
CA CYS A 96 2.66 2.51 9.33
C CYS A 96 1.46 1.89 10.04
N ALA A 97 0.47 1.39 9.30
CA ALA A 97 -0.68 0.70 9.85
C ALA A 97 -0.33 -0.64 10.51
N ILE A 98 0.61 -1.40 9.91
CA ILE A 98 1.11 -2.68 10.45
C ILE A 98 1.84 -2.46 11.78
N ASN A 99 2.64 -1.40 11.88
CA ASN A 99 3.47 -1.13 13.06
C ASN A 99 2.75 -0.38 14.18
N SER A 100 1.69 0.35 13.87
CA SER A 100 0.75 0.81 14.90
C SER A 100 -0.06 -0.39 15.36
N GLU A 101 -0.30 -0.54 16.67
CA GLU A 101 -1.13 -1.60 17.27
C GLU A 101 -2.64 -1.55 16.86
N CYS A 102 -2.95 -1.13 15.63
CA CYS A 102 -4.27 -1.17 15.03
C CYS A 102 -4.74 -2.63 14.92
N VAL A 103 -6.01 -2.87 15.28
CA VAL A 103 -6.65 -4.20 15.23
C VAL A 103 -7.24 -4.43 13.84
N PHE A 104 -7.19 -5.65 13.30
CA PHE A 104 -7.65 -6.02 11.95
C PHE A 104 -8.78 -7.08 11.96
N MET A 105 -9.92 -6.85 11.26
CA MET A 105 -11.00 -7.86 11.10
C MET A 105 -11.69 -7.83 9.73
N LYS A 106 -12.14 -9.00 9.22
CA LYS A 106 -13.10 -9.11 8.10
C LYS A 106 -14.13 -10.21 8.40
N ASP A 107 -15.41 -9.93 8.17
CA ASP A 107 -16.47 -10.94 8.19
C ASP A 107 -16.36 -11.91 7.00
N THR A 108 -16.15 -13.20 7.35
CA THR A 108 -16.59 -14.51 6.79
C THR A 108 -16.78 -14.63 5.25
N VAL A 109 -16.30 -15.63 4.49
CA VAL A 109 -16.12 -17.10 4.68
C VAL A 109 -15.10 -17.63 3.62
N SER A 110 -14.08 -18.40 4.04
CA SER A 110 -13.19 -19.34 3.27
C SER A 110 -12.46 -18.80 2.00
N TYR A 111 -11.19 -19.10 1.67
CA TYR A 111 -10.30 -20.22 1.95
C TYR A 111 -8.87 -19.70 2.19
N LYS A 112 -8.25 -20.26 3.24
CA LYS A 112 -6.85 -20.66 3.43
C LYS A 112 -5.72 -19.98 2.63
N ASP A 113 -4.66 -19.72 3.40
CA ASP A 113 -3.25 -19.54 3.00
C ASP A 113 -2.74 -18.09 2.84
N PHE A 114 -2.26 -17.60 3.99
CA PHE A 114 -1.19 -16.62 4.23
C PHE A 114 -1.33 -15.19 3.67
N GLN A 115 -1.07 -14.21 4.56
CA GLN A 115 -0.74 -12.78 4.31
C GLN A 115 -1.84 -11.73 4.15
N LYS A 116 -3.12 -11.98 4.46
CA LYS A 116 -4.20 -11.12 3.92
C LYS A 116 -5.17 -10.46 4.90
N PHE A 117 -4.78 -9.68 5.91
CA PHE A 117 -5.78 -8.91 6.69
C PHE A 117 -5.31 -7.53 7.20
N LEU A 118 -5.52 -6.47 6.42
CA LEU A 118 -5.48 -5.09 6.91
C LEU A 118 -6.84 -4.41 6.75
N LYS A 119 -7.63 -4.37 7.83
CA LYS A 119 -8.66 -3.34 8.04
C LYS A 119 -8.28 -2.55 9.29
N ILE A 120 -7.91 -1.29 9.14
CA ILE A 120 -7.42 -0.46 10.25
C ILE A 120 -8.62 0.02 11.08
N TYR A 121 -8.68 -0.40 12.35
CA TYR A 121 -9.54 0.19 13.39
C TYR A 121 -8.74 1.11 14.32
#